data_AF-A0A7C5ZJZ5-F1
#
_entry.id   AF-A0A7C5ZJZ5-F1
#
_cell.length_a   1.000
_cell.length_b   1.000
_cell.length_c   1.000
_cell.angle_alpha   90.00
_cell.angle_beta   90.00
_cell.angle_gamma   90.00
#
_symmetry.space_group_name_H-M   'P 1'
#
loop_
_entity.id
_entity.type
_entity.pdbx_description
1 polymer ?
#
loop_
_entity_poly.entity_id
_entity_poly.type
_entity_poly.pdbx_seq_one_letter_code
_entity_poly.pdbx_strand_id
1 'polypeptide(L)'
;MTTASGATGEPPAGWLYSVRRVFVLRPFLETVKKRQRETRLIEQVRECVELLWRAPRSTGLNVEQLNVAGRHPIMSARIDLNFRLILVQLRSDEIGLLYFDKHDAACAWVDRNKPRIPTMLDRSLELPRGSGDVHSAIAPCVHRDEHDPVVVHSIEEFRAMLDAGVERYLSYLDEFQRRVAEMNIAGTLVVKGGAGSGKTAVAVHRLSALLRQPALDGIGTSVLYLCFNRTLTGVVEQLVWSTLGGTHPPDIELSTLHGWCTRYLKAAGLPI
;
A
#
# COMPACT_ATOMS: atom_id res chain seq x y z
N MET A 1 -2.34 35.70 14.06
CA MET A 1 -3.75 35.33 13.87
C MET A 1 -3.92 34.98 12.40
N THR A 2 -3.87 33.69 12.06
CA THR A 2 -4.01 33.21 10.68
C THR A 2 -5.27 32.38 10.63
N THR A 3 -6.27 32.89 9.93
CA THR A 3 -7.63 32.35 9.85
C THR A 3 -7.63 30.94 9.29
N ALA A 4 -8.27 30.03 10.02
CA ALA A 4 -8.48 28.63 9.70
C ALA A 4 -9.11 28.46 8.31
N SER A 5 -8.74 27.36 7.64
CA SER A 5 -9.35 26.91 6.38
C SER A 5 -10.87 26.95 6.47
N GLY A 6 -11.49 27.98 5.87
CA GLY A 6 -12.95 28.14 5.85
C GLY A 6 -13.60 26.99 5.10
N ALA A 7 -14.42 26.22 5.81
CA ALA A 7 -15.29 25.23 5.20
C ALA A 7 -16.50 25.96 4.58
N THR A 8 -16.83 25.67 3.33
CA THR A 8 -18.12 26.12 2.77
C THR A 8 -19.20 25.18 3.29
N GLY A 9 -20.24 25.72 3.93
CA GLY A 9 -21.31 24.95 4.61
C GLY A 9 -22.22 24.12 3.71
N GLU A 10 -21.84 23.89 2.46
CA GLU A 10 -22.56 23.06 1.49
C GLU A 10 -21.60 22.14 0.73
N PRO A 11 -22.06 20.96 0.31
CA PRO A 11 -21.28 20.10 -0.57
C PRO A 11 -21.07 20.78 -1.94
N PRO A 12 -19.94 20.56 -2.62
CA PRO A 12 -19.59 21.20 -3.87
C PRO A 12 -20.64 20.97 -4.95
N ALA A 13 -20.71 21.91 -5.90
CA ALA A 13 -21.37 21.65 -7.17
C ALA A 13 -20.76 20.38 -7.81
N GLY A 14 -21.59 19.39 -8.11
CA GLY A 14 -21.13 18.08 -8.63
C GLY A 14 -20.75 17.05 -7.56
N TRP A 15 -21.15 17.26 -6.29
CA TRP A 15 -21.06 16.21 -5.27
C TRP A 15 -21.79 14.93 -5.69
N LEU A 16 -21.29 13.81 -5.19
CA LEU A 16 -21.62 12.45 -5.63
C LEU A 16 -23.10 12.12 -5.50
N TYR A 17 -23.60 11.33 -6.46
CA TYR A 17 -24.94 10.71 -6.41
C TYR A 17 -24.86 9.24 -5.99
N SER A 18 -23.76 8.57 -6.30
CA SER A 18 -23.47 7.20 -5.92
C SER A 18 -21.97 7.04 -5.67
N VAL A 19 -21.61 6.01 -4.90
CA VAL A 19 -20.22 5.61 -4.68
C VAL A 19 -20.05 4.18 -5.18
N ARG A 20 -19.15 3.99 -6.14
CA ARG A 20 -18.82 2.68 -6.70
C ARG A 20 -17.55 2.10 -6.09
N ARG A 21 -16.57 2.97 -5.76
CA ARG A 21 -15.29 2.57 -5.20
C ARG A 21 -14.83 3.53 -4.13
N VAL A 22 -14.21 2.96 -3.10
CA VAL A 22 -13.57 3.70 -2.02
C VAL A 22 -12.10 3.38 -1.99
N PHE A 23 -11.26 4.40 -2.07
CA PHE A 23 -9.82 4.30 -1.97
C PHE A 23 -9.44 4.64 -0.53
N VAL A 24 -8.89 3.70 0.21
CA VAL A 24 -8.47 3.93 1.60
C VAL A 24 -6.99 4.30 1.59
N LEU A 25 -6.71 5.58 1.82
CA LEU A 25 -5.33 6.08 1.75
C LEU A 25 -4.59 5.77 3.06
N ARG A 26 -3.27 5.69 2.96
CA ARG A 26 -2.44 5.31 4.11
C ARG A 26 -2.62 6.16 5.37
N PRO A 27 -2.74 7.50 5.31
CA PRO A 27 -2.94 8.26 6.55
C PRO A 27 -4.23 7.85 7.29
N PHE A 28 -5.24 7.36 6.57
CA PHE A 28 -6.44 6.78 7.19
C PHE A 28 -6.11 5.47 7.88
N LEU A 29 -5.44 4.54 7.19
CA LEU A 29 -5.02 3.24 7.76
C LEU A 29 -4.15 3.42 9.01
N GLU A 30 -3.17 4.31 8.97
CA GLU A 30 -2.31 4.61 10.13
C GLU A 30 -3.13 5.18 11.30
N THR A 31 -4.18 5.95 11.02
CA THR A 31 -5.09 6.48 12.04
C THR A 31 -5.94 5.38 12.66
N VAL A 32 -6.48 4.46 11.84
CA VAL A 32 -7.17 3.27 12.33
C VAL A 32 -6.25 2.45 13.23
N LYS A 33 -5.03 2.16 12.80
CA LYS A 33 -4.04 1.41 13.59
C LYS A 33 -3.73 2.08 14.92
N LYS A 34 -3.53 3.40 14.92
CA LYS A 34 -3.24 4.19 16.13
C LYS A 34 -4.42 4.18 17.12
N ARG A 35 -5.65 4.15 16.60
CA ARG A 35 -6.90 4.26 17.38
C ARG A 35 -7.66 2.94 17.49
N GLN A 36 -7.06 1.80 17.14
CA GLN A 36 -7.73 0.50 17.05
C GLN A 36 -8.41 0.05 18.36
N ARG A 37 -7.94 0.55 19.51
CA ARG A 37 -8.52 0.27 20.83
C ARG A 37 -9.78 1.10 21.13
N GLU A 38 -10.05 2.14 20.35
CA GLU A 38 -11.24 2.99 20.46
C GLU A 38 -12.42 2.36 19.71
N THR A 39 -12.88 1.17 20.13
CA THR A 39 -13.86 0.34 19.39
C THR A 39 -15.11 1.11 18.97
N ARG A 40 -15.63 1.98 19.85
CA ARG A 40 -16.79 2.83 19.55
C ARG A 40 -16.52 3.83 18.43
N LEU A 41 -15.34 4.45 18.40
CA LEU A 41 -14.98 5.40 17.36
C LEU A 41 -14.80 4.69 16.01
N ILE A 42 -14.16 3.51 16.01
CA ILE A 42 -14.00 2.70 14.79
C ILE A 42 -15.37 2.27 14.23
N GLU A 43 -16.30 1.91 15.12
CA GLU A 43 -17.70 1.64 14.74
C GLU A 43 -18.38 2.86 14.11
N GLN A 44 -18.25 4.03 14.71
CA GLN A 44 -18.83 5.27 14.14
C GLN A 44 -18.19 5.63 12.80
N VAL A 45 -16.88 5.40 12.62
CA VAL A 45 -16.20 5.57 11.33
C VAL A 45 -16.78 4.61 10.30
N ARG A 46 -17.04 3.36 10.68
CA ARG A 46 -17.67 2.35 9.82
C ARG A 46 -19.06 2.76 9.38
N GLU A 47 -19.91 3.17 10.31
CA GLU A 47 -21.27 3.67 10.03
C GLU A 47 -21.24 4.92 9.12
N CYS A 48 -20.30 5.84 9.35
CA CYS A 48 -20.11 7.03 8.52
C CYS A 48 -19.75 6.66 7.07
N VAL A 49 -18.80 5.73 6.87
CA VAL A 49 -18.40 5.25 5.53
C VAL A 49 -19.53 4.48 4.85
N GLU A 50 -20.30 3.68 5.60
CA GLU A 50 -21.49 2.98 5.10
C GLU A 50 -22.56 3.96 4.61
N LEU A 51 -22.82 5.03 5.38
CA LEU A 51 -23.76 6.07 5.00
C LEU A 51 -23.26 6.86 3.78
N LEU A 52 -21.96 7.18 3.72
CA LEU A 52 -21.34 7.77 2.53
C LEU A 52 -21.52 6.89 1.29
N TRP A 53 -21.38 5.57 1.44
CA TRP A 53 -21.52 4.64 0.33
C TRP A 53 -22.95 4.54 -0.18
N ARG A 54 -23.92 4.39 0.74
CA ARG A 54 -25.34 4.21 0.42
C ARG A 54 -26.04 5.49 0.00
N ALA A 55 -25.73 6.59 0.69
CA ALA A 55 -26.42 7.88 0.55
C ALA A 55 -25.42 9.03 0.75
N PRO A 56 -24.52 9.29 -0.21
CA PRO A 56 -23.47 10.31 -0.09
C PRO A 56 -24.00 11.73 0.12
N ARG A 57 -25.28 12.00 -0.20
CA ARG A 57 -25.96 13.28 0.00
C ARG A 57 -26.82 13.32 1.27
N SER A 58 -26.71 12.33 2.16
CA SER A 58 -27.43 12.30 3.42
C SER A 58 -27.08 13.52 4.27
N THR A 59 -28.10 14.22 4.79
CA THR A 59 -27.91 15.39 5.67
C THR A 59 -27.18 15.03 6.97
N GLY A 60 -27.26 13.76 7.41
CA GLY A 60 -26.53 13.26 8.57
C GLY A 60 -25.01 13.33 8.43
N LEU A 61 -24.48 13.33 7.20
CA LEU A 61 -23.05 13.43 6.93
C LEU A 61 -22.52 14.87 7.03
N ASN A 62 -23.40 15.89 6.94
CA ASN A 62 -23.03 17.31 6.95
C ASN A 62 -21.72 17.58 6.18
N VAL A 63 -21.72 17.23 4.90
CA VAL A 63 -20.54 17.25 4.04
C VAL A 63 -20.18 18.69 3.68
N GLU A 64 -18.98 19.11 4.03
CA GLU A 64 -18.47 20.47 3.83
C GLU A 64 -17.19 20.45 2.99
N GLN A 65 -17.05 21.37 2.04
CA GLN A 65 -15.82 21.47 1.25
C GLN A 65 -14.77 22.28 1.99
N LEU A 66 -13.53 21.77 2.02
CA LEU A 66 -12.39 22.45 2.61
C LEU A 66 -11.66 23.27 1.55
N ASN A 67 -11.22 24.47 1.93
CA ASN A 67 -10.46 25.35 1.04
C ASN A 67 -9.00 24.91 0.90
N VAL A 68 -8.78 23.95 -0.01
CA VAL A 68 -7.47 23.43 -0.38
C VAL A 68 -7.31 23.51 -1.89
N ALA A 69 -6.26 24.20 -2.34
CA ALA A 69 -5.91 24.24 -3.75
C ALA A 69 -5.44 22.85 -4.22
N GLY A 70 -6.02 22.36 -5.32
CA GLY A 70 -5.68 21.06 -5.86
C GLY A 70 -6.63 20.62 -6.96
N ARG A 71 -6.27 19.53 -7.66
CA ARG A 71 -7.07 18.93 -8.73
C ARG A 71 -8.39 18.32 -8.23
N HIS A 72 -8.37 17.78 -7.02
CA HIS A 72 -9.50 17.06 -6.44
C HIS A 72 -10.03 17.82 -5.22
N PRO A 73 -11.36 18.04 -5.10
CA PRO A 73 -11.91 18.74 -3.96
C PRO A 73 -11.83 17.86 -2.72
N ILE A 74 -11.34 18.48 -1.64
CA ILE A 74 -11.21 17.85 -0.32
C ILE A 74 -12.43 18.23 0.52
N MET A 75 -12.99 17.23 1.18
CA MET A 75 -14.25 17.27 1.86
C MET A 75 -14.09 16.83 3.32
N SER A 76 -14.95 17.38 4.18
CA SER A 76 -15.13 16.94 5.55
C SER A 76 -16.53 16.38 5.72
N ALA A 77 -16.65 15.16 6.25
CA ALA A 77 -17.92 14.57 6.65
C ALA A 77 -17.96 14.37 8.17
N ARG A 78 -19.15 14.45 8.74
CA ARG A 78 -19.43 14.22 10.16
C ARG A 78 -19.45 12.74 10.47
N ILE A 79 -18.61 12.35 11.44
CA ILE A 79 -18.69 11.03 12.07
C ILE A 79 -19.64 11.12 13.26
N ASP A 80 -19.43 12.09 14.14
CA ASP A 80 -20.30 12.37 15.28
C ASP A 80 -20.24 13.85 15.70
N LEU A 81 -20.59 14.17 16.96
CA LEU A 81 -20.52 15.54 17.46
C LEU A 81 -19.09 16.11 17.49
N ASN A 82 -18.09 15.26 17.64
CA ASN A 82 -16.71 15.64 17.93
C ASN A 82 -15.75 15.32 16.78
N PHE A 83 -16.01 14.27 16.00
CA PHE A 83 -15.11 13.72 14.99
C PHE A 83 -15.59 14.03 13.57
N ARG A 84 -14.62 14.33 12.71
CA ARG A 84 -14.79 14.53 11.28
C ARG A 84 -13.90 13.56 10.50
N LEU A 85 -14.45 13.04 9.41
CA LEU A 85 -13.75 12.30 8.38
C LEU A 85 -13.29 13.28 7.30
N ILE A 86 -12.03 13.23 6.92
CA ILE A 86 -11.47 13.93 5.76
C ILE A 86 -11.43 12.94 4.59
N LEU A 87 -12.00 13.36 3.49
CA LEU A 87 -12.11 12.56 2.27
C LEU A 87 -11.91 13.44 1.02
N VAL A 88 -11.74 12.81 -0.12
CA VAL A 88 -11.52 13.48 -1.40
C VAL A 88 -12.44 12.89 -2.45
N GLN A 89 -12.97 13.75 -3.32
CA GLN A 89 -13.70 13.30 -4.51
C GLN A 89 -12.71 13.06 -5.66
N LEU A 90 -12.56 11.79 -6.05
CA LEU A 90 -11.64 11.39 -7.11
C LEU A 90 -12.30 11.52 -8.49
N ARG A 91 -13.57 11.09 -8.58
CA ARG A 91 -14.44 11.17 -9.76
C ARG A 91 -15.90 11.35 -9.35
N SER A 92 -16.82 11.23 -10.30
CA SER A 92 -18.27 11.29 -10.08
C SER A 92 -18.84 10.12 -9.27
N ASP A 93 -18.09 9.02 -9.08
CA ASP A 93 -18.50 7.82 -8.35
C ASP A 93 -17.38 7.22 -7.47
N GLU A 94 -16.29 7.96 -7.24
CA GLU A 94 -15.11 7.47 -6.51
C GLU A 94 -14.70 8.46 -5.41
N ILE A 95 -14.46 7.92 -4.21
CA ILE A 95 -13.94 8.69 -3.07
C ILE A 95 -12.64 8.11 -2.53
N GLY A 96 -11.80 8.98 -1.99
CA GLY A 96 -10.64 8.60 -1.19
C GLY A 96 -10.85 8.95 0.29
N LEU A 97 -10.61 8.01 1.20
CA LEU A 97 -10.58 8.25 2.64
C LEU A 97 -9.16 8.68 3.05
N LEU A 98 -9.02 9.90 3.56
CA LEU A 98 -7.71 10.48 3.86
C LEU A 98 -7.34 10.36 5.34
N TYR A 99 -8.21 10.81 6.24
CA TYR A 99 -7.89 10.95 7.66
C TYR A 99 -9.16 11.09 8.49
N PHE A 100 -9.13 10.85 9.80
CA PHE A 100 -10.22 11.22 10.71
C PHE A 100 -9.69 11.61 12.07
N ASP A 101 -10.29 12.63 12.69
CA ASP A 101 -9.95 13.05 14.05
C ASP A 101 -11.05 13.97 14.60
N LYS A 102 -10.84 14.48 15.81
CA LYS A 102 -11.63 15.58 16.35
C LYS A 102 -11.65 16.75 15.37
N HIS A 103 -12.76 17.47 15.29
CA HIS A 103 -13.02 18.55 14.34
C HIS A 103 -11.78 19.45 14.07
N ASP A 104 -11.28 20.11 15.12
CA ASP A 104 -10.17 21.05 14.99
C ASP A 104 -8.86 20.35 14.61
N ALA A 105 -8.65 19.13 15.12
CA ALA A 105 -7.47 18.33 14.81
C ALA A 105 -7.48 17.84 13.35
N ALA A 106 -8.65 17.52 12.81
CA ALA A 106 -8.85 17.13 11.42
C ALA A 106 -8.58 18.31 10.48
N CYS A 107 -9.10 19.51 10.79
CA CYS A 107 -8.79 20.73 10.04
C CYS A 107 -7.29 21.08 10.10
N ALA A 108 -6.70 21.03 11.29
CA ALA A 108 -5.27 21.29 11.46
C ALA A 108 -4.40 20.24 10.73
N TRP A 109 -4.85 18.99 10.64
CA TRP A 109 -4.17 17.97 9.84
C TRP A 109 -4.19 18.32 8.36
N VAL A 110 -5.32 18.78 7.82
CA VAL A 110 -5.40 19.24 6.43
C VAL A 110 -4.45 20.39 6.20
N ASP A 111 -4.47 21.42 7.05
CA ASP A 111 -3.58 22.59 6.90
C ASP A 111 -2.09 22.21 6.90
N ARG A 112 -1.68 21.29 7.78
CA ARG A 112 -0.29 20.79 7.82
C ARG A 112 0.09 19.98 6.58
N ASN A 113 -0.87 19.29 5.96
CA ASN A 113 -0.62 18.36 4.85
C ASN A 113 -1.03 18.92 3.47
N LYS A 114 -1.57 20.14 3.40
CA LYS A 114 -1.93 20.85 2.14
C LYS A 114 -0.96 20.63 0.97
N PRO A 115 0.38 20.81 1.12
CA PRO A 115 1.31 20.62 0.01
C PRO A 115 1.56 19.15 -0.34
N ARG A 116 1.23 18.21 0.55
CA ARG A 116 1.45 16.77 0.36
C ARG A 116 0.23 16.06 -0.22
N ILE A 117 -0.97 16.54 0.06
CA ILE A 117 -2.22 15.88 -0.36
C ILE A 117 -2.30 15.74 -1.88
N PRO A 118 -2.04 16.77 -2.72
CA PRO A 118 -2.03 16.61 -4.18
C PRO A 118 -1.07 15.52 -4.66
N THR A 119 0.16 15.49 -4.13
CA THR A 119 1.17 14.48 -4.47
C THR A 119 0.79 13.07 -4.01
N MET A 120 0.07 12.94 -2.90
CA MET A 120 -0.50 11.65 -2.47
C MET A 120 -1.53 11.18 -3.50
N LEU A 121 -2.42 12.07 -3.92
CA LEU A 121 -3.50 11.74 -4.85
C LEU A 121 -3.00 11.46 -6.27
N ASP A 122 -2.10 12.28 -6.81
CA ASP A 122 -1.57 12.08 -8.16
C ASP A 122 -0.79 10.77 -8.29
N ARG A 123 -0.09 10.31 -7.23
CA ARG A 123 0.61 9.01 -7.22
C ARG A 123 -0.33 7.82 -7.03
N SER A 124 -1.32 7.96 -6.15
CA SER A 124 -2.28 6.90 -5.81
C SER A 124 -3.35 6.64 -6.91
N LEU A 125 -3.53 7.56 -7.88
CA LEU A 125 -4.59 7.50 -8.89
C LEU A 125 -4.10 7.16 -10.31
N GLU A 126 -2.78 6.96 -10.48
CA GLU A 126 -2.13 6.49 -11.72
C GLU A 126 -2.09 4.96 -11.84
N LEU A 127 -2.97 4.24 -11.13
CA LEU A 127 -3.13 2.79 -11.33
C LEU A 127 -3.55 2.49 -12.79
N PRO A 128 -2.88 1.56 -13.50
CA PRO A 128 -3.25 1.14 -14.84
C PRO A 128 -4.69 0.62 -14.86
N ARG A 129 -5.56 1.35 -15.57
CA ARG A 129 -7.00 1.07 -15.66
C ARG A 129 -7.25 -0.06 -16.66
N GLY A 130 -7.08 -1.31 -16.24
CA GLY A 130 -7.61 -2.50 -16.91
C GLY A 130 -6.97 -2.90 -18.25
N SER A 131 -6.91 -4.23 -18.45
CA SER A 131 -6.78 -4.98 -19.71
C SER A 131 -5.75 -4.49 -20.75
N GLY A 132 -4.63 -5.19 -20.84
CA GLY A 132 -3.75 -5.13 -22.00
C GLY A 132 -2.55 -6.06 -21.82
N ASP A 133 -2.40 -6.99 -22.76
CA ASP A 133 -1.17 -7.78 -22.94
C ASP A 133 0.07 -6.89 -22.86
N VAL A 134 1.08 -7.30 -22.09
CA VAL A 134 2.37 -6.60 -22.06
C VAL A 134 3.49 -7.56 -22.45
N HIS A 135 3.62 -7.76 -23.76
CA HIS A 135 4.93 -7.95 -24.39
C HIS A 135 5.56 -6.56 -24.58
N SER A 136 6.44 -6.13 -23.67
CA SER A 136 7.67 -5.38 -24.03
C SER A 136 8.54 -5.12 -22.79
N ALA A 137 9.85 -5.13 -23.02
CA ALA A 137 10.92 -5.08 -22.05
C ALA A 137 11.06 -3.72 -21.32
N ILE A 138 10.15 -3.42 -20.40
CA ILE A 138 10.34 -2.36 -19.39
C ILE A 138 10.56 -3.05 -18.05
N ALA A 139 11.79 -2.97 -17.53
CA ALA A 139 12.13 -3.45 -16.20
C ALA A 139 11.15 -2.86 -15.15
N PRO A 140 10.43 -3.68 -14.37
CA PRO A 140 9.51 -3.16 -13.37
C PRO A 140 10.29 -2.35 -12.34
N CYS A 141 10.03 -1.06 -12.33
CA CYS A 141 10.57 -0.17 -11.32
C CYS A 141 9.72 -0.38 -10.05
N VAL A 142 10.30 -0.97 -9.01
CA VAL A 142 9.74 -0.98 -7.65
C VAL A 142 9.90 0.41 -7.08
N HIS A 143 8.93 1.24 -7.41
CA HIS A 143 8.67 2.46 -6.69
C HIS A 143 8.24 2.09 -5.26
N ARG A 144 8.55 2.99 -4.34
CA ARG A 144 8.13 2.89 -2.95
C ARG A 144 6.63 3.18 -2.92
N ASP A 145 5.80 2.20 -3.22
CA ASP A 145 4.34 2.33 -3.03
C ASP A 145 3.98 2.08 -1.56
N GLU A 146 4.62 2.89 -0.72
CA GLU A 146 4.19 3.16 0.65
C GLU A 146 2.92 4.03 0.67
N HIS A 147 2.33 4.37 -0.48
CA HIS A 147 1.19 5.29 -0.60
C HIS A 147 0.07 4.73 -1.48
N ASP A 148 0.15 3.47 -1.93
CA ASP A 148 -0.92 2.92 -2.74
C ASP A 148 -2.19 2.76 -1.90
N PRO A 149 -3.31 3.29 -2.41
CA PRO A 149 -4.56 3.23 -1.68
C PRO A 149 -5.10 1.81 -1.74
N VAL A 150 -5.64 1.33 -0.62
CA VAL A 150 -6.41 0.08 -0.64
C VAL A 150 -7.72 0.36 -1.34
N VAL A 151 -7.96 -0.26 -2.49
CA VAL A 151 -9.22 -0.13 -3.21
C VAL A 151 -10.22 -1.09 -2.63
N VAL A 152 -11.36 -0.54 -2.20
CA VAL A 152 -12.49 -1.30 -1.69
C VAL A 152 -13.65 -1.15 -2.66
N HIS A 153 -14.32 -2.26 -2.94
CA HIS A 153 -15.42 -2.38 -3.91
C HIS A 153 -16.79 -2.55 -3.25
N SER A 154 -16.84 -2.90 -1.96
CA SER A 154 -18.10 -3.01 -1.22
C SER A 154 -17.97 -2.63 0.26
N ILE A 155 -19.11 -2.41 0.92
CA ILE A 155 -19.14 -2.16 2.36
C ILE A 155 -18.70 -3.39 3.16
N GLU A 156 -19.01 -4.59 2.70
CA GLU A 156 -18.60 -5.85 3.34
C GLU A 156 -17.08 -5.99 3.35
N GLU A 157 -16.41 -5.63 2.24
CA GLU A 157 -14.96 -5.62 2.15
C GLU A 157 -14.34 -4.55 3.08
N PHE A 158 -14.94 -3.36 3.16
CA PHE A 158 -14.52 -2.32 4.10
C PHE A 158 -14.65 -2.79 5.57
N ARG A 159 -15.77 -3.46 5.91
CA ARG A 159 -16.00 -4.03 7.23
C ARG A 159 -14.95 -5.09 7.55
N ALA A 160 -14.73 -6.04 6.63
CA ALA A 160 -13.72 -7.08 6.78
C ALA A 160 -12.29 -6.51 6.92
N MET A 161 -12.00 -5.36 6.31
CA MET A 161 -10.74 -4.64 6.47
C MET A 161 -10.57 -4.10 7.91
N LEU A 162 -11.62 -3.52 8.49
CA LEU A 162 -11.57 -3.00 9.86
C LEU A 162 -11.55 -4.13 10.90
N ASP A 163 -12.38 -5.16 10.71
CA ASP A 163 -12.54 -6.27 11.67
C ASP A 163 -11.29 -7.17 11.74
N ALA A 164 -10.62 -7.39 10.60
CA ALA A 164 -9.41 -8.21 10.54
C ALA A 164 -8.12 -7.47 10.97
N GLY A 165 -8.24 -6.20 11.35
CA GLY A 165 -7.09 -5.32 11.59
C GLY A 165 -6.50 -4.77 10.30
N VAL A 166 -6.08 -3.50 10.35
CA VAL A 166 -5.47 -2.81 9.20
C VAL A 166 -3.99 -3.15 9.03
N GLU A 167 -3.40 -3.91 9.96
CA GLU A 167 -1.99 -4.26 9.98
C GLU A 167 -1.56 -4.98 8.69
N ARG A 168 -2.38 -5.89 8.15
CA ARG A 168 -2.08 -6.59 6.88
C ARG A 168 -2.04 -5.67 5.65
N TYR A 169 -2.69 -4.50 5.74
CA TYR A 169 -2.68 -3.48 4.69
C TYR A 169 -1.60 -2.42 4.92
N LEU A 170 -1.05 -2.39 6.14
CA LEU A 170 0.08 -1.55 6.54
C LEU A 170 1.41 -2.31 6.55
N SER A 171 1.38 -3.64 6.41
CA SER A 171 2.55 -4.51 6.49
C SER A 171 2.48 -5.68 5.51
N TYR A 172 3.60 -5.83 4.82
CA TYR A 172 4.01 -6.83 3.83
C TYR A 172 3.50 -6.66 2.40
N LEU A 173 4.47 -6.26 1.55
CA LEU A 173 4.43 -6.07 0.10
C LEU A 173 3.09 -5.56 -0.42
N ASP A 174 3.06 -4.26 -0.73
CA ASP A 174 1.97 -3.68 -1.51
C ASP A 174 1.65 -4.54 -2.75
N GLU A 175 0.41 -4.46 -3.26
CA GLU A 175 -0.08 -5.31 -4.35
C GLU A 175 0.83 -5.29 -5.58
N PHE A 176 1.45 -4.15 -5.89
CA PHE A 176 2.46 -4.08 -6.95
C PHE A 176 3.72 -4.90 -6.65
N GLN A 177 4.25 -4.77 -5.44
CA GLN A 177 5.42 -5.52 -4.98
C GLN A 177 5.16 -7.03 -4.95
N ARG A 178 3.95 -7.43 -4.57
CA ARG A 178 3.51 -8.82 -4.61
C ARG A 178 3.41 -9.34 -6.05
N ARG A 179 2.80 -8.57 -6.97
CA ARG A 179 2.75 -8.92 -8.40
C ARG A 179 4.14 -9.10 -9.00
N VAL A 180 5.10 -8.24 -8.65
CA VAL A 180 6.50 -8.38 -9.08
C VAL A 180 7.17 -9.61 -8.46
N ALA A 181 6.90 -9.92 -7.19
CA ALA A 181 7.45 -11.10 -6.52
C ALA A 181 6.90 -12.41 -7.11
N GLU A 182 5.60 -12.49 -7.40
CA GLU A 182 4.92 -13.70 -7.89
C GLU A 182 4.98 -13.84 -9.43
N MET A 183 5.49 -12.83 -10.14
CA MET A 183 5.54 -12.81 -11.60
C MET A 183 6.29 -14.02 -12.17
N ASN A 184 5.58 -14.86 -12.93
CA ASN A 184 6.16 -15.96 -13.69
C ASN A 184 6.68 -15.43 -15.03
N ILE A 185 8.00 -15.26 -15.15
CA ILE A 185 8.65 -14.82 -16.39
C ILE A 185 9.75 -15.81 -16.75
N ALA A 186 9.83 -16.19 -18.02
CA ALA A 186 10.99 -16.86 -18.57
C ALA A 186 12.02 -15.77 -18.95
N GLY A 187 12.97 -15.47 -18.06
CA GLY A 187 14.04 -14.51 -18.34
C GLY A 187 14.43 -13.60 -17.18
N THR A 188 15.13 -12.52 -17.51
CA THR A 188 15.68 -11.59 -16.52
C THR A 188 14.66 -10.55 -16.08
N LEU A 189 14.47 -10.43 -14.77
CA LEU A 189 13.67 -9.37 -14.14
C LEU A 189 14.60 -8.38 -13.45
N VAL A 190 14.53 -7.10 -13.81
CA VAL A 190 15.28 -6.05 -13.12
C VAL A 190 14.32 -5.21 -12.28
N VAL A 191 14.58 -5.16 -10.98
CA VAL A 191 13.82 -4.39 -10.01
C VAL A 191 14.64 -3.16 -9.58
N LYS A 192 14.20 -1.98 -9.99
CA LYS A 192 14.81 -0.70 -9.58
C LYS A 192 14.02 -0.07 -8.43
N GLY A 193 14.67 0.68 -7.53
CA GLY A 193 13.94 1.36 -6.45
C GLY A 193 14.84 2.15 -5.51
N GLY A 194 14.32 3.20 -4.88
CA GLY A 194 15.05 4.06 -3.93
C GLY A 194 15.42 3.35 -2.62
N ALA A 195 16.25 3.97 -1.78
CA ALA A 195 16.58 3.41 -0.46
C ALA A 195 15.30 3.18 0.37
N GLY A 196 15.20 2.04 1.03
CA GLY A 196 14.03 1.69 1.85
C GLY A 196 12.74 1.32 1.08
N SER A 197 12.78 1.16 -0.24
CA SER A 197 11.61 0.82 -1.06
C SER A 197 11.16 -0.65 -1.02
N GLY A 198 11.60 -1.44 -0.03
CA GLY A 198 11.20 -2.84 0.09
C GLY A 198 11.81 -3.81 -0.92
N LYS A 199 12.84 -3.42 -1.71
CA LYS A 199 13.51 -4.30 -2.69
C LYS A 199 13.97 -5.64 -2.10
N THR A 200 14.56 -5.61 -0.90
CA THR A 200 14.98 -6.83 -0.21
C THR A 200 13.79 -7.71 0.13
N ALA A 201 12.67 -7.13 0.57
CA ALA A 201 11.45 -7.88 0.84
C ALA A 201 10.85 -8.48 -0.44
N VAL A 202 10.80 -7.72 -1.55
CA VAL A 202 10.38 -8.23 -2.87
C VAL A 202 11.27 -9.40 -3.30
N ALA A 203 12.59 -9.27 -3.15
CA ALA A 203 13.53 -10.32 -3.51
C ALA A 203 13.36 -11.60 -2.67
N VAL A 204 13.15 -11.46 -1.35
CA VAL A 204 12.86 -12.57 -0.44
C VAL A 204 11.55 -13.28 -0.80
N HIS A 205 10.47 -12.52 -1.04
CA HIS A 205 9.20 -13.11 -1.45
C HIS A 205 9.27 -13.75 -2.84
N ARG A 206 10.02 -13.15 -3.78
CA ARG A 206 10.24 -13.74 -5.09
C ARG A 206 10.99 -15.06 -4.99
N LEU A 207 11.98 -15.15 -4.12
CA LEU A 207 12.67 -16.41 -3.83
C LEU A 207 11.69 -17.47 -3.32
N SER A 208 10.80 -17.14 -2.38
CA SER A 208 9.76 -18.06 -1.92
C SER A 208 8.75 -18.44 -3.01
N ALA A 209 8.41 -17.52 -3.91
CA ALA A 209 7.50 -17.78 -5.02
C ALA A 209 8.14 -18.71 -6.06
N LEU A 210 9.42 -18.49 -6.40
CA LEU A 210 10.19 -19.34 -7.30
C LEU A 210 10.25 -20.79 -6.80
N LEU A 211 10.55 -20.99 -5.51
CA LEU A 211 10.57 -22.33 -4.90
C LEU A 211 9.25 -23.08 -4.94
N ARG A 212 8.13 -22.38 -5.12
CA ARG A 212 6.79 -22.99 -5.25
C ARG A 212 6.40 -23.22 -6.71
N GLN A 213 7.22 -22.82 -7.69
CA GLN A 213 6.89 -22.96 -9.11
C GLN A 213 7.19 -24.38 -9.60
N PRO A 214 6.20 -25.09 -10.19
CA PRO A 214 6.37 -26.44 -10.71
C PRO A 214 7.41 -26.56 -11.84
N ALA A 215 7.76 -25.44 -12.49
CA ALA A 215 8.78 -25.41 -13.54
C ALA A 215 10.20 -25.69 -13.01
N LEU A 216 10.40 -25.60 -11.69
CA LEU A 216 11.64 -26.01 -11.02
C LEU A 216 11.59 -27.45 -10.48
N ASP A 217 10.42 -28.10 -10.49
CA ASP A 217 10.30 -29.50 -10.12
C ASP A 217 10.89 -30.38 -11.23
N GLY A 218 12.01 -31.07 -10.93
CA GLY A 218 12.61 -32.08 -11.81
C GLY A 218 13.95 -31.68 -12.45
N ILE A 219 14.33 -30.41 -12.39
CA ILE A 219 15.71 -29.95 -12.58
C ILE A 219 16.19 -29.65 -11.16
N GLY A 220 17.23 -30.31 -10.65
CA GLY A 220 17.73 -30.13 -9.26
C GLY A 220 18.32 -28.73 -9.03
N THR A 221 17.52 -27.68 -9.23
CA THR A 221 17.94 -26.30 -9.43
C THR A 221 17.85 -25.58 -8.11
N SER A 222 19.00 -25.28 -7.54
CA SER A 222 19.11 -24.42 -6.38
C SER A 222 18.85 -22.96 -6.77
N VAL A 223 18.08 -22.25 -5.96
CA VAL A 223 17.90 -20.80 -6.06
C VAL A 223 19.08 -20.12 -5.38
N LEU A 224 19.88 -19.38 -6.14
CA LEU A 224 21.01 -18.61 -5.64
C LEU A 224 20.58 -17.16 -5.35
N TYR A 225 20.79 -16.70 -4.12
CA TYR A 225 20.66 -15.30 -3.74
C TYR A 225 22.04 -14.71 -3.42
N LEU A 226 22.40 -13.64 -4.12
CA LEU A 226 23.67 -12.94 -3.92
C LEU A 226 23.47 -11.57 -3.26
N CYS A 227 24.14 -11.38 -2.13
CA CYS A 227 24.21 -10.13 -1.37
C CYS A 227 25.57 -9.42 -1.56
N PHE A 228 25.60 -8.14 -1.20
CA PHE A 228 26.84 -7.36 -1.20
C PHE A 228 27.78 -7.73 -0.04
N ASN A 229 27.24 -7.89 1.17
CA ASN A 229 28.04 -8.14 2.37
C ASN A 229 27.41 -9.21 3.28
N ARG A 230 28.22 -9.73 4.22
CA ARG A 230 27.82 -10.80 5.15
C ARG A 230 26.68 -10.40 6.09
N THR A 231 26.65 -9.14 6.53
CA THR A 231 25.58 -8.64 7.41
C THR A 231 24.22 -8.74 6.72
N LEU A 232 24.13 -8.32 5.45
CA LEU A 232 22.91 -8.42 4.67
C LEU A 232 22.53 -9.88 4.40
N THR A 233 23.50 -10.77 4.17
CA THR A 233 23.25 -12.20 4.05
C THR A 233 22.54 -12.74 5.29
N GLY A 234 23.04 -12.44 6.50
CA GLY A 234 22.39 -12.90 7.74
C GLY A 234 20.99 -12.33 7.96
N VAL A 235 20.77 -11.06 7.59
CA VAL A 235 19.42 -10.45 7.64
C VAL A 235 18.47 -11.14 6.65
N VAL A 236 18.93 -11.40 5.42
CA VAL A 236 18.14 -12.09 4.39
C VAL A 236 17.84 -13.53 4.80
N GLU A 237 18.81 -14.25 5.37
CA GLU A 237 18.61 -15.60 5.93
C GLU A 237 17.47 -15.61 6.95
N GLN A 238 17.49 -14.67 7.91
CA GLN A 238 16.45 -14.58 8.92
C GLN A 238 15.07 -14.25 8.32
N LEU A 239 15.02 -13.39 7.30
CA LEU A 239 13.78 -13.05 6.60
C LEU A 239 13.23 -14.25 5.82
N VAL A 240 14.07 -14.93 5.04
CA VAL A 240 13.70 -16.15 4.30
C VAL A 240 13.18 -17.21 5.25
N TRP A 241 13.88 -17.46 6.35
CA TRP A 241 13.47 -18.40 7.40
C TRP A 241 12.09 -18.05 7.95
N SER A 242 11.86 -16.77 8.27
CA SER A 242 10.57 -16.28 8.75
C SER A 242 9.46 -16.46 7.71
N THR A 243 9.72 -16.18 6.43
CA THR A 243 8.72 -16.28 5.35
C THR A 243 8.37 -17.73 5.00
N LEU A 244 9.31 -18.66 5.21
CA LEU A 244 9.16 -20.09 4.91
C LEU A 244 8.77 -20.93 6.14
N GLY A 245 8.22 -20.31 7.18
CA GLY A 245 7.67 -21.02 8.35
C GLY A 245 8.73 -21.71 9.20
N GLY A 246 9.97 -21.22 9.20
CA GLY A 246 11.04 -21.75 10.02
C GLY A 246 11.70 -23.01 9.47
N THR A 247 11.65 -23.20 8.15
CA THR A 247 12.41 -24.24 7.46
C THR A 247 13.36 -23.58 6.46
N HIS A 248 14.59 -24.09 6.36
CA HIS A 248 15.51 -23.71 5.30
C HIS A 248 15.44 -24.77 4.21
N PRO A 249 14.82 -24.50 3.05
CA PRO A 249 14.87 -25.42 1.93
C PRO A 249 16.31 -25.78 1.59
N PRO A 250 16.60 -27.06 1.27
CA PRO A 250 17.93 -27.47 0.82
C PRO A 250 18.31 -26.81 -0.51
N ASP A 251 17.32 -26.34 -1.27
CA ASP A 251 17.49 -25.81 -2.61
C ASP A 251 17.75 -24.29 -2.64
N ILE A 252 18.12 -23.66 -1.53
CA ILE A 252 18.52 -22.25 -1.53
C ILE A 252 19.99 -22.11 -1.16
N GLU A 253 20.76 -21.40 -1.98
CA GLU A 253 22.09 -20.93 -1.63
C GLU A 253 22.06 -19.41 -1.39
N LEU A 254 22.39 -18.98 -0.16
CA LEU A 254 22.54 -17.57 0.19
C LEU A 254 24.04 -17.26 0.34
N SER A 255 24.54 -16.25 -0.35
CA SER A 255 25.96 -15.91 -0.29
C SER A 255 26.24 -14.46 -0.63
N THR A 256 27.47 -14.02 -0.39
CA THR A 256 28.00 -12.83 -1.06
C THR A 256 28.56 -13.21 -2.42
N LEU A 257 28.62 -12.27 -3.36
CA LEU A 257 29.23 -12.52 -4.67
C LEU A 257 30.65 -13.10 -4.53
N HIS A 258 31.49 -12.47 -3.71
CA HIS A 258 32.86 -12.93 -3.49
C HIS A 258 32.92 -14.32 -2.84
N GLY A 259 32.08 -14.58 -1.83
CA GLY A 259 32.02 -15.89 -1.17
C GLY A 259 31.60 -17.00 -2.11
N TRP A 260 30.63 -16.72 -2.98
CA TRP A 260 30.17 -17.66 -4.00
C TRP A 260 31.26 -17.94 -5.05
N CYS A 261 31.90 -16.90 -5.62
CA CYS A 261 32.97 -17.07 -6.61
C CYS A 261 34.13 -17.90 -6.05
N THR A 262 34.55 -17.66 -4.81
CA THR A 262 35.62 -18.42 -4.16
C THR A 262 35.27 -19.91 -4.02
N ARG A 263 34.01 -20.25 -3.68
CA ARG A 263 33.56 -21.64 -3.63
C ARG A 263 33.52 -22.29 -5.02
N TYR A 264 33.03 -21.54 -6.01
CA TYR A 264 32.98 -21.99 -7.39
C TYR A 264 34.37 -22.30 -7.95
N LEU A 265 35.34 -21.41 -7.78
CA LEU A 265 36.73 -21.60 -8.22
C LEU A 265 37.40 -22.78 -7.51
N LYS A 266 37.18 -22.94 -6.20
CA LYS A 266 37.63 -24.13 -5.44
C LYS A 266 37.11 -25.43 -6.05
N ALA A 267 35.80 -25.48 -6.30
CA ALA A 267 35.15 -26.67 -6.85
C ALA A 267 35.65 -26.99 -8.27
N ALA A 268 36.03 -25.97 -9.04
CA ALA A 268 36.62 -26.12 -10.37
C ALA A 268 38.13 -26.45 -10.37
N GLY A 269 38.76 -26.54 -9.18
CA GLY A 269 40.21 -26.82 -9.06
C GLY A 269 41.11 -25.65 -9.49
N LEU A 270 40.58 -24.43 -9.54
CA LEU A 270 41.32 -23.24 -9.94
C LEU A 270 41.99 -22.54 -8.73
N PRO A 271 43.17 -21.93 -8.90
CA PRO A 271 43.85 -21.18 -7.85
C PRO A 271 43.07 -19.92 -7.47
N ILE A 272 43.21 -19.49 -6.21
CA ILE A 272 42.38 -18.48 -5.53
C ILE A 272 43.27 -17.54 -4.72
#